data_AF-A0A3R7HD95-F1
#
_entry.id   AF-A0A3R7HD95-F1
#
_cell.length_a   1.000
_cell.length_b   1.000
_cell.length_c   1.000
_cell.angle_alpha   90.00
_cell.angle_beta   90.00
_cell.angle_gamma   90.00
#
_symmetry.space_group_name_H-M   'P 1'
#
loop_
_entity.id
_entity.type
_entity.pdbx_description
1 polymer ?
#
loop_
_entity_poly.entity_id
_entity_poly.type
_entity_poly.pdbx_seq_one_letter_code
_entity_poly.pdbx_strand_id
1 'polypeptide(L)'
;MPVGTRLPLHAVLQLALMPSNDSAAYALAHQYPGGFAAFQAVMHAKIVALRLRHTTIDEPTGLSRLNRSTTMDVSVMVSAAARYPAIARATTDPRSVVPIDGKLVEYQNTNPLVGQKGWDIALSKTGFTDAAGRCLTMRLRPARDSVTMVFLDAGPAAFPARDAINIRRLLLARELA
;
A
#
# COMPACT_ATOMS: atom_id res chain seq x y z
N MET A 1 10.68 -8.94 -11.73
CA MET A 1 10.15 -9.13 -13.10
C MET A 1 11.33 -9.29 -14.04
N PRO A 2 11.28 -10.19 -15.04
CA PRO A 2 12.35 -10.29 -16.04
C PRO A 2 12.63 -8.96 -16.74
N VAL A 3 13.89 -8.75 -17.13
CA VAL A 3 14.27 -7.57 -17.92
C VAL A 3 13.61 -7.68 -19.29
N GLY A 4 13.03 -6.57 -19.78
CA GLY A 4 12.33 -6.53 -21.08
C GLY A 4 10.84 -6.88 -21.02
N THR A 5 10.32 -7.35 -19.88
CA THR A 5 8.88 -7.57 -19.69
C THR A 5 8.09 -6.27 -19.97
N ARG A 6 7.08 -6.37 -20.85
CA ARG A 6 6.15 -5.28 -21.16
C ARG A 6 4.77 -5.62 -20.60
N LEU A 7 4.28 -4.78 -19.71
CA LEU A 7 2.96 -4.92 -19.11
C LEU A 7 2.19 -3.60 -19.23
N PRO A 8 0.85 -3.66 -19.34
CA PRO A 8 0.05 -2.45 -19.27
C PRO A 8 0.16 -1.82 -17.87
N LEU A 9 0.04 -0.49 -17.79
CA LEU A 9 0.22 0.29 -16.56
C LEU A 9 -0.61 -0.25 -15.38
N HIS A 10 -1.86 -0.67 -15.62
CA HIS A 10 -2.73 -1.21 -14.57
C HIS A 10 -2.16 -2.49 -13.95
N ALA A 11 -1.52 -3.36 -14.74
CA ALA A 11 -0.92 -4.60 -14.25
C ALA A 11 0.34 -4.30 -13.43
N VAL A 12 1.19 -3.36 -13.88
CA VAL A 12 2.37 -2.92 -13.11
C VAL A 12 1.95 -2.27 -11.80
N LEU A 13 0.91 -1.43 -11.81
CA LEU A 13 0.35 -0.83 -10.60
C LEU A 13 -0.19 -1.89 -9.63
N GLN A 14 -0.88 -2.91 -10.14
CA GLN A 14 -1.39 -4.01 -9.34
C GLN A 14 -0.24 -4.83 -8.73
N LEU A 15 0.82 -5.13 -9.49
CA LEU A 15 2.01 -5.81 -8.98
C LEU A 15 2.74 -4.99 -7.90
N ALA A 16 2.82 -3.68 -8.04
CA ALA A 16 3.44 -2.82 -7.04
C ALA A 16 2.65 -2.80 -5.72
N LEU A 17 1.31 -2.83 -5.80
CA LEU A 17 0.44 -2.59 -4.64
C LEU A 17 -0.09 -3.86 -3.95
N MET A 18 -0.41 -4.92 -4.69
CA MET A 18 -0.98 -6.16 -4.15
C MET A 18 0.11 -7.07 -3.54
N PRO A 19 1.05 -7.62 -4.34
CA PRO A 19 2.12 -8.46 -3.81
C PRO A 19 3.34 -7.67 -3.34
N SER A 20 3.30 -6.32 -3.37
CA SER A 20 4.44 -5.46 -3.00
C SER A 20 5.69 -5.68 -3.87
N ASN A 21 5.54 -5.78 -5.19
CA ASN A 21 6.67 -6.07 -6.06
C ASN A 21 7.58 -4.84 -6.26
N ASP A 22 8.80 -4.90 -5.74
CA ASP A 22 9.79 -3.82 -5.85
C ASP A 22 10.19 -3.51 -7.29
N SER A 23 10.34 -4.52 -8.15
CA SER A 23 10.65 -4.30 -9.57
C SER A 23 9.54 -3.51 -10.27
N ALA A 24 8.27 -3.77 -9.93
CA ALA A 24 7.13 -3.04 -10.48
C ALA A 24 7.10 -1.59 -9.97
N ALA A 25 7.33 -1.37 -8.68
CA ALA A 25 7.44 -0.03 -8.10
C ALA A 25 8.58 0.78 -8.74
N TYR A 26 9.75 0.15 -8.90
CA TYR A 26 10.90 0.73 -9.57
C TYR A 26 10.59 1.08 -11.04
N ALA A 27 9.91 0.17 -11.77
CA ALA A 27 9.52 0.40 -13.16
C ALA A 27 8.54 1.57 -13.30
N LEU A 28 7.55 1.70 -12.41
CA LEU A 28 6.61 2.84 -12.40
C LEU A 28 7.34 4.18 -12.26
N ALA A 29 8.35 4.24 -11.38
CA ALA A 29 9.12 5.45 -11.17
C ALA A 29 10.02 5.81 -12.35
N HIS A 30 10.70 4.80 -12.94
CA HIS A 30 11.64 5.03 -14.04
C HIS A 30 10.95 5.28 -15.38
N GLN A 31 9.75 4.72 -15.58
CA GLN A 31 8.93 4.92 -16.77
C GLN A 31 7.99 6.12 -16.65
N TYR A 32 8.09 6.91 -15.57
CA TYR A 32 7.33 8.15 -15.45
C TYR A 32 7.68 9.09 -16.61
N PRO A 33 6.72 9.83 -17.19
CA PRO A 33 7.03 10.82 -18.23
C PRO A 33 8.07 11.83 -17.74
N GLY A 34 9.21 11.91 -18.43
CA GLY A 34 10.37 12.71 -18.00
C GLY A 34 11.40 11.94 -17.14
N GLY A 35 11.20 10.64 -16.95
CA GLY A 35 12.11 9.73 -16.25
C GLY A 35 12.07 9.87 -14.72
N PHE A 36 13.06 9.24 -14.08
CA PHE A 36 13.11 9.14 -12.61
C PHE A 36 13.24 10.50 -11.91
N ALA A 37 13.99 11.45 -12.49
CA ALA A 37 14.11 12.79 -11.93
C ALA A 37 12.76 13.53 -11.90
N ALA A 38 11.96 13.40 -12.97
CA ALA A 38 10.61 13.95 -13.01
C ALA A 38 9.69 13.27 -11.99
N PHE A 39 9.81 11.95 -11.82
CA PHE A 39 9.12 11.20 -10.78
C PHE A 39 9.44 11.73 -9.37
N GLN A 40 10.72 11.92 -9.05
CA GLN A 40 11.15 12.46 -7.75
C GLN A 40 10.59 13.87 -7.52
N ALA A 41 10.58 14.72 -8.55
CA ALA A 41 10.01 16.06 -8.46
C ALA A 41 8.50 16.03 -8.16
N VAL A 42 7.72 15.20 -8.87
CA VAL A 42 6.26 15.10 -8.62
C VAL A 42 5.92 14.40 -7.30
N MET A 43 6.78 13.48 -6.85
CA MET A 43 6.65 12.84 -5.54
C MET A 43 6.87 13.86 -4.42
N HIS A 44 7.92 14.67 -4.51
CA HIS A 44 8.16 15.77 -3.57
C HIS A 44 6.99 16.78 -3.57
N ALA A 45 6.52 17.18 -4.76
CA ALA A 45 5.36 18.04 -4.89
C ALA A 45 4.10 17.42 -4.23
N LYS A 46 3.92 16.10 -4.32
CA LYS A 46 2.82 15.39 -3.66
C LYS A 46 2.93 15.41 -2.14
N ILE A 47 4.13 15.20 -1.59
CA ILE A 47 4.41 15.28 -0.14
C ILE A 47 4.03 16.67 0.39
N VAL A 48 4.45 17.73 -0.31
CA VAL A 48 4.10 19.12 0.04
C VAL A 48 2.61 19.39 -0.07
N ALA A 49 1.98 18.97 -1.18
CA ALA A 49 0.55 19.18 -1.42
C ALA A 49 -0.34 18.50 -0.37
N LEU A 50 0.07 17.33 0.13
CA LEU A 50 -0.60 16.60 1.20
C LEU A 50 -0.20 17.07 2.60
N ARG A 51 0.74 18.02 2.72
CA ARG A 51 1.29 18.54 3.98
C ARG A 51 1.88 17.44 4.87
N LEU A 52 2.57 16.47 4.28
CA LEU A 52 3.21 15.37 5.01
C LEU A 52 4.54 15.85 5.62
N ARG A 53 4.45 16.53 6.77
CA ARG A 53 5.56 17.30 7.36
C ARG A 53 6.71 16.43 7.87
N HIS A 54 6.45 15.15 8.12
CA HIS A 54 7.42 14.21 8.68
C HIS A 54 7.66 13.04 7.71
N THR A 55 7.43 13.25 6.42
CA THR A 55 7.61 12.24 5.38
C THR A 55 8.72 12.61 4.41
N THR A 56 9.65 11.69 4.22
CA THR A 56 10.66 11.72 3.17
C THR A 56 10.54 10.44 2.34
N ILE A 57 10.55 10.57 1.02
CA ILE A 57 10.60 9.43 0.09
C ILE A 57 11.73 9.70 -0.90
N ASP A 58 12.78 8.91 -0.77
CA ASP A 58 14.02 8.93 -1.54
C ASP A 58 13.91 8.04 -2.79
N GLU A 59 13.27 6.88 -2.65
CA GLU A 59 13.12 5.87 -3.70
C GLU A 59 11.76 5.13 -3.60
N PRO A 60 11.27 4.49 -4.69
CA PRO A 60 9.87 4.07 -4.81
C PRO A 60 9.53 2.73 -4.16
N THR A 61 10.50 1.95 -3.68
CA THR A 61 10.30 0.57 -3.21
C THR A 61 10.08 0.47 -1.69
N GLY A 62 10.59 1.43 -0.91
CA GLY A 62 10.52 1.38 0.55
C GLY A 62 11.75 0.76 1.22
N LEU A 63 12.76 0.34 0.45
CA LEU A 63 13.98 -0.29 0.95
C LEU A 63 14.98 0.73 1.51
N SER A 64 14.97 1.98 1.04
CA SER A 64 15.88 3.01 1.56
C SER A 64 15.54 3.38 3.00
N ARG A 65 16.56 3.43 3.86
CA ARG A 65 16.43 3.96 5.25
C ARG A 65 16.14 5.47 5.29
N LEU A 66 16.24 6.14 4.14
CA LEU A 66 15.87 7.54 3.97
C LEU A 66 14.37 7.69 3.68
N ASN A 67 13.67 6.61 3.33
CA ASN A 67 12.21 6.60 3.34
C ASN A 67 11.71 6.59 4.78
N ARG A 68 11.09 7.68 5.21
CA ARG A 68 10.62 7.88 6.58
C ARG A 68 9.24 8.50 6.55
N SER A 69 8.42 8.17 7.54
CA SER A 69 7.09 8.75 7.72
C SER A 69 6.64 8.59 9.17
N THR A 70 5.45 9.11 9.49
CA THR A 70 4.78 8.95 10.78
C THR A 70 3.42 8.30 10.57
N THR A 71 2.84 7.71 11.61
CA THR A 71 1.48 7.17 11.54
C THR A 71 0.46 8.21 11.07
N MET A 72 0.61 9.47 11.53
CA MET A 72 -0.24 10.59 11.12
C MET A 72 -0.12 10.86 9.62
N ASP A 73 1.09 11.05 9.10
CA ASP A 73 1.29 11.33 7.67
C ASP A 73 0.83 10.17 6.78
N VAL A 74 1.10 8.91 7.17
CA VAL A 74 0.61 7.73 6.47
C VAL A 74 -0.92 7.71 6.43
N SER A 75 -1.59 8.12 7.51
CA SER A 75 -3.07 8.17 7.53
C SER A 75 -3.64 9.19 6.52
N VAL A 76 -2.95 10.32 6.33
CA VAL A 76 -3.29 11.33 5.32
C VAL A 76 -3.04 10.76 3.92
N MET A 77 -1.91 10.09 3.71
CA MET A 77 -1.55 9.44 2.45
C MET A 77 -2.59 8.39 2.05
N VAL A 78 -3.00 7.53 2.98
CA VAL A 78 -4.02 6.50 2.79
C VAL A 78 -5.37 7.11 2.44
N SER A 79 -5.76 8.17 3.16
CA SER A 79 -7.01 8.90 2.89
C SER A 79 -7.03 9.53 1.50
N ALA A 80 -5.91 10.09 1.05
CA ALA A 80 -5.77 10.65 -0.29
C ALA A 80 -5.75 9.56 -1.37
N ALA A 81 -4.97 8.49 -1.17
CA ALA A 81 -4.79 7.39 -2.10
C ALA A 81 -6.09 6.60 -2.32
N ALA A 82 -6.94 6.46 -1.30
CA ALA A 82 -8.24 5.79 -1.40
C ALA A 82 -9.22 6.49 -2.36
N ARG A 83 -8.97 7.74 -2.73
CA ARG A 83 -9.78 8.49 -3.72
C ARG A 83 -9.47 8.11 -5.17
N TYR A 84 -8.40 7.36 -5.42
CA TYR A 84 -8.01 6.92 -6.75
C TYR A 84 -8.53 5.49 -7.00
N PRO A 85 -9.53 5.29 -7.87
CA PRO A 85 -10.14 3.96 -8.06
C PRO A 85 -9.15 2.89 -8.52
N ALA A 86 -8.12 3.28 -9.29
CA ALA A 86 -7.08 2.36 -9.73
C ALA A 86 -6.20 1.85 -8.56
N ILE A 87 -5.85 2.74 -7.61
CA ILE A 87 -5.09 2.37 -6.41
C ILE A 87 -5.97 1.51 -5.49
N ALA A 88 -7.23 1.92 -5.28
CA ALA A 88 -8.18 1.18 -4.45
C ALA A 88 -8.27 -0.27 -4.94
N ARG A 89 -8.63 -0.51 -6.21
CA ARG A 89 -8.71 -1.85 -6.81
C ARG A 89 -7.40 -2.63 -6.66
N ALA A 90 -6.28 -2.02 -7.06
CA ALA A 90 -4.96 -2.65 -6.99
C ALA A 90 -4.57 -3.10 -5.57
N THR A 91 -5.09 -2.45 -4.52
CA THR A 91 -4.82 -2.80 -3.12
C THR A 91 -5.85 -3.71 -2.46
N THR A 92 -7.04 -3.87 -3.07
CA THR A 92 -8.20 -4.58 -2.49
C THR A 92 -8.58 -5.85 -3.24
N ASP A 93 -7.97 -6.11 -4.39
CA ASP A 93 -8.10 -7.41 -5.04
C ASP A 93 -7.35 -8.47 -4.20
N PRO A 94 -7.94 -9.65 -3.93
CA PRO A 94 -7.30 -10.69 -3.12
C PRO A 94 -6.21 -11.44 -3.88
N ARG A 95 -6.38 -11.57 -5.20
CA ARG A 95 -5.45 -12.22 -6.12
C ARG A 95 -5.58 -11.65 -7.52
N SER A 96 -4.53 -11.79 -8.31
CA SER A 96 -4.52 -11.42 -9.73
C SER A 96 -3.64 -12.38 -10.51
N VAL A 97 -3.99 -12.62 -11.78
CA VAL A 97 -3.20 -13.43 -12.70
C VAL A 97 -2.70 -12.51 -13.80
N VAL A 98 -1.38 -12.42 -13.94
CA VAL A 98 -0.72 -11.55 -14.93
C VAL A 98 0.03 -12.41 -15.94
N PRO A 99 -0.21 -12.23 -17.25
CA PRO A 99 0.60 -12.88 -18.27
C PRO A 99 1.97 -12.21 -18.36
N ILE A 100 3.03 -12.95 -18.07
CA ILE A 100 4.43 -12.51 -18.17
C ILE A 100 5.15 -13.47 -19.10
N ASP A 101 5.65 -12.96 -20.23
CA ASP A 101 6.42 -13.73 -21.22
C ASP A 101 5.73 -15.05 -21.63
N GLY A 102 4.41 -14.99 -21.88
CA GLY A 102 3.60 -16.14 -22.29
C GLY A 102 3.19 -17.09 -21.15
N LYS A 103 3.60 -16.84 -19.90
CA LYS A 103 3.22 -17.63 -18.72
C LYS A 103 2.22 -16.85 -17.85
N LEU A 104 1.19 -17.53 -17.37
CA LEU A 104 0.27 -16.98 -16.38
C LEU A 104 0.91 -17.07 -15.00
N VAL A 105 1.12 -15.93 -14.35
CA VAL A 105 1.67 -15.86 -12.99
C VAL A 105 0.60 -15.32 -12.05
N GLU A 106 0.23 -16.09 -11.03
CA GLU A 106 -0.69 -15.65 -9.99
C GLU A 106 0.06 -14.91 -8.88
N TYR A 107 -0.51 -13.78 -8.44
CA TYR A 107 -0.07 -12.98 -7.32
C TYR A 107 -1.20 -12.87 -6.30
N GLN A 108 -0.83 -12.83 -5.03
CA GLN A 108 -1.78 -12.72 -3.92
C GLN A 108 -1.53 -11.44 -3.13
N ASN A 109 -2.60 -10.93 -2.52
CA ASN A 109 -2.50 -9.77 -1.66
C ASN A 109 -1.71 -10.11 -0.40
N THR A 110 -0.76 -9.23 -0.06
CA THR A 110 0.04 -9.39 1.16
C THR A 110 -0.75 -9.16 2.45
N ASN A 111 -1.91 -8.50 2.38
CA ASN A 111 -2.82 -8.35 3.50
C ASN A 111 -3.88 -9.49 3.52
N PRO A 112 -3.81 -10.43 4.48
CA PRO A 112 -4.69 -11.59 4.50
C PRO A 112 -6.14 -11.28 4.87
N LEU A 113 -6.44 -10.05 5.30
CA LEU A 113 -7.80 -9.58 5.56
C LEU A 113 -8.54 -9.19 4.27
N VAL A 114 -7.82 -9.00 3.16
CA VAL A 114 -8.41 -8.68 1.86
C VAL A 114 -9.19 -9.87 1.33
N GLY A 115 -10.44 -9.64 0.91
CA GLY A 115 -11.36 -10.69 0.44
C GLY A 115 -12.03 -11.49 1.56
N GLN A 116 -11.71 -11.25 2.83
CA GLN A 116 -12.34 -11.94 3.95
C GLN A 116 -13.76 -11.41 4.22
N LYS A 117 -14.67 -12.32 4.60
CA LYS A 117 -16.05 -11.96 4.94
C LYS A 117 -16.08 -10.96 6.10
N GLY A 118 -16.84 -9.87 5.94
CA GLY A 118 -16.99 -8.81 6.95
C GLY A 118 -15.90 -7.73 6.92
N TRP A 119 -14.92 -7.83 6.02
CA TRP A 119 -13.89 -6.81 5.82
C TRP A 119 -14.16 -5.98 4.56
N ASP A 120 -14.81 -4.82 4.72
CA ASP A 120 -14.94 -3.86 3.63
C ASP A 120 -13.74 -2.90 3.61
N ILE A 121 -12.72 -3.26 2.82
CA ILE A 121 -11.45 -2.54 2.74
C ILE A 121 -11.48 -1.61 1.52
N ALA A 122 -11.25 -0.32 1.74
CA ALA A 122 -11.12 0.71 0.71
C ALA A 122 -9.71 0.80 0.11
N LEU A 123 -8.71 0.56 0.95
CA LEU A 123 -7.30 0.59 0.59
C LEU A 123 -6.52 -0.23 1.61
N SER A 124 -5.49 -0.95 1.20
CA SER A 124 -4.53 -1.53 2.15
C SER A 124 -3.12 -1.65 1.60
N LYS A 125 -2.14 -1.67 2.50
CA LYS A 125 -0.75 -2.00 2.17
C LYS A 125 -0.06 -2.58 3.39
N THR A 126 0.74 -3.61 3.17
CA THR A 126 1.67 -4.15 4.17
C THR A 126 3.10 -3.71 3.87
N GLY A 127 4.01 -3.79 4.83
CA GLY A 127 5.43 -3.56 4.60
C GLY A 127 6.28 -4.29 5.63
N PHE A 128 7.52 -4.61 5.25
CA PHE A 128 8.50 -5.16 6.18
C PHE A 128 9.91 -4.83 5.70
N THR A 129 10.72 -4.30 6.61
CA THR A 129 12.19 -4.32 6.54
C THR A 129 12.72 -4.54 7.95
N ASP A 130 13.96 -5.01 8.09
CA ASP A 130 14.56 -5.19 9.42
C ASP A 130 14.61 -3.88 10.22
N ALA A 131 14.70 -2.74 9.54
CA ALA A 131 14.75 -1.42 10.18
C ALA A 131 13.38 -0.81 10.50
N ALA A 132 12.31 -1.24 9.81
CA ALA A 132 10.96 -0.68 9.98
C ALA A 132 10.00 -1.60 10.75
N GLY A 133 10.41 -2.84 11.04
CA GLY A 133 9.53 -3.87 11.55
C GLY A 133 8.42 -4.22 10.55
N ARG A 134 7.37 -4.89 11.03
CA ARG A 134 6.19 -5.22 10.23
C ARG A 134 5.18 -4.07 10.31
N CYS A 135 4.75 -3.60 9.15
CA CYS A 135 3.82 -2.50 8.99
C CYS A 135 2.53 -2.97 8.31
N LEU A 136 1.41 -2.37 8.70
CA LEU A 136 0.12 -2.50 8.02
C LEU A 136 -0.59 -1.17 8.06
N THR A 137 -1.08 -0.73 6.89
CA THR A 137 -2.07 0.32 6.83
C THR A 137 -3.29 -0.13 6.04
N MET A 138 -4.46 0.26 6.50
CA MET A 138 -5.70 -0.02 5.80
C MET A 138 -6.76 1.03 6.10
N ARG A 139 -7.63 1.28 5.11
CA ARG A 139 -8.84 2.06 5.27
C ARG A 139 -10.04 1.13 5.12
N LEU A 140 -10.94 1.15 6.09
CA LEU A 140 -12.22 0.47 6.03
C LEU A 140 -13.29 1.44 5.52
N ARG A 141 -14.33 0.90 4.88
CA ARG A 141 -15.60 1.59 4.59
C ARG A 141 -16.72 1.02 5.48
N PRO A 142 -16.80 1.38 6.78
CA PRO A 142 -17.97 1.09 7.59
C PRO A 142 -19.21 1.82 7.06
N ALA A 143 -20.38 1.40 7.53
CA ALA A 143 -21.66 1.94 7.09
C ALA A 143 -21.87 3.45 7.40
N ARG A 144 -21.13 4.03 8.34
CA ARG A 144 -21.23 5.44 8.74
C ARG A 144 -19.99 6.26 8.36
N ASP A 145 -18.86 5.98 9.00
CA ASP A 145 -17.62 6.73 8.81
C ASP A 145 -16.44 5.83 8.49
N SER A 146 -15.64 6.19 7.47
CA SER A 146 -14.43 5.45 7.13
C SER A 146 -13.39 5.51 8.25
N VAL A 147 -12.85 4.35 8.63
CA VAL A 147 -11.78 4.23 9.63
C VAL A 147 -10.46 3.91 8.93
N THR A 148 -9.41 4.67 9.24
CA THR A 148 -8.04 4.36 8.79
C THR A 148 -7.22 3.84 9.97
N MET A 149 -6.62 2.67 9.80
CA MET A 149 -5.72 2.04 10.77
C MET A 149 -4.29 2.07 10.21
N VAL A 150 -3.34 2.45 11.07
CA VAL A 150 -1.91 2.48 10.73
C VAL A 150 -1.12 1.85 11.87
N PHE A 151 -0.43 0.76 11.57
CA PHE A 151 0.45 0.02 12.48
C PHE A 151 1.85 0.05 11.89
N LEU A 152 2.82 0.57 12.65
CA LEU A 152 4.23 0.66 12.28
C LEU A 152 5.08 -0.01 13.35
N ASP A 153 6.28 -0.46 12.99
CA ASP A 153 7.29 -0.97 13.92
C ASP A 153 6.82 -2.16 14.80
N ALA A 154 5.97 -3.03 14.24
CA ALA A 154 5.65 -4.27 14.93
C ALA A 154 6.84 -5.24 14.86
N GLY A 155 7.11 -5.95 15.95
CA GLY A 155 8.26 -6.86 16.03
C GLY A 155 8.25 -7.96 14.95
N PRO A 156 9.39 -8.65 14.71
CA PRO A 156 9.54 -9.60 13.60
C PRO A 156 8.53 -10.76 13.61
N ALA A 157 8.15 -11.23 14.81
CA ALA A 157 7.16 -12.29 15.02
C ALA A 157 5.71 -11.77 15.10
N ALA A 158 5.50 -10.45 15.06
CA ALA A 158 4.18 -9.85 15.17
C ALA A 158 3.38 -10.05 13.87
N PHE A 159 2.05 -9.95 14.00
CA PHE A 159 1.16 -10.03 12.86
C PHE A 159 0.21 -8.84 12.92
N PRO A 160 0.54 -7.70 12.27
CA PRO A 160 -0.27 -6.48 12.36
C PRO A 160 -1.75 -6.67 11.98
N ALA A 161 -2.09 -7.67 11.17
CA ALA A 161 -3.48 -8.02 10.88
C ALA A 161 -4.25 -8.51 12.13
N ARG A 162 -3.57 -9.11 13.11
CA ARG A 162 -4.16 -9.45 14.42
C ARG A 162 -4.54 -8.19 15.20
N ASP A 163 -3.70 -7.16 15.15
CA ASP A 163 -4.00 -5.89 15.80
C ASP A 163 -5.19 -5.20 15.13
N ALA A 164 -5.26 -5.24 13.79
CA ALA A 164 -6.43 -4.77 13.05
C ALA A 164 -7.72 -5.50 13.44
N ILE A 165 -7.68 -6.84 13.60
CA ILE A 165 -8.82 -7.63 14.09
C ILE A 165 -9.26 -7.17 15.49
N ASN A 166 -8.30 -6.97 16.40
CA ASN A 166 -8.59 -6.55 17.78
C ASN A 166 -9.20 -5.13 17.82
N ILE A 167 -8.62 -4.17 17.09
CA ILE A 167 -9.15 -2.81 17.01
C ILE A 167 -10.55 -2.81 16.39
N ARG A 168 -10.79 -3.55 15.30
CA ARG A 168 -12.12 -3.66 14.71
C ARG A 168 -13.15 -4.20 15.71
N ARG A 169 -12.79 -5.21 16.52
CA ARG A 169 -13.66 -5.74 17.58
C ARG A 169 -14.02 -4.66 18.60
N LEU A 170 -13.05 -3.87 19.04
CA LEU A 170 -13.27 -2.78 20.00
C LEU A 170 -14.15 -1.67 19.42
N LEU A 171 -13.96 -1.31 18.15
CA LEU A 171 -14.79 -0.31 17.47
C LEU A 171 -16.24 -0.76 17.35
N LEU A 172 -16.48 -2.01 16.91
CA LEU A 172 -17.83 -2.56 16.81
C LEU A 172 -18.53 -2.69 18.17
N ALA A 173 -17.78 -3.04 19.23
CA ALA A 173 -18.34 -3.09 20.57
C ALA A 173 -18.83 -1.72 21.08
N ARG A 174 -18.16 -0.63 20.66
CA ARG A 174 -18.57 0.74 20.99
C ARG A 174 -19.79 1.22 20.19
N GLU A 175 -19.99 0.73 18.97
CA GLU A 175 -21.16 1.09 18.16
C GLU A 175 -22.46 0.41 18.64
N LEU A 176 -22.34 -0.68 19.42
CA LEU A 176 -23.46 -1.43 19.97
C LEU A 176 -23.83 -1.03 21.41
N ALA A 177 -23.05 -0.14 22.03
CA ALA A 177 -23.24 0.36 23.40
C ALA A 177 -23.86 1.76 23.40
#